data_AF-B9SI68-F1
#
_entry.id   AF-B9SI68-F1
#
_cell.length_a   1.000
_cell.length_b   1.000
_cell.length_c   1.000
_cell.angle_alpha   90.00
_cell.angle_beta   90.00
_cell.angle_gamma   90.00
#
_symmetry.space_group_name_H-M   'P 1'
#
loop_
_entity.id
_entity.type
_entity.pdbx_description
1 polymer ?
#
loop_
_entity_poly.entity_id
_entity_poly.type
_entity_poly.pdbx_seq_one_letter_code
_entity_poly.pdbx_strand_id
1 'polypeptide(L)'
;MADKEEQESNSLQPSPLLPPLFLQITCKSLDKTSRFAAGTKAGFAVSLINRKLGIEDPLVSHIEAIKDGEEPISFGPDANLVDYGNGWKLQTVTELDFAGVRKVERIRLIPTQVPNVIEDIN
;
A
#
# COMPACT_ATOMS: atom_id res chain seq x y z
N MET A 1 65.52 -11.37 -1.49
CA MET A 1 64.77 -12.10 -2.53
C MET A 1 63.56 -12.69 -1.82
N ALA A 2 62.39 -12.03 -1.83
CA ALA A 2 61.46 -11.84 -2.97
C ALA A 2 60.85 -13.22 -3.34
N ASP A 3 59.53 -13.47 -3.37
CA ASP A 3 58.34 -12.71 -3.80
C ASP A 3 57.11 -13.19 -2.97
N LYS A 4 56.16 -12.39 -2.46
CA LYS A 4 55.03 -11.61 -3.03
C LYS A 4 54.00 -12.39 -3.90
N GLU A 5 52.73 -12.15 -3.54
CA GLU A 5 51.48 -12.22 -4.35
C GLU A 5 50.84 -13.61 -4.57
N GLU A 6 49.52 -13.82 -4.49
CA GLU A 6 48.40 -12.88 -4.71
C GLU A 6 47.11 -13.34 -4.00
N GLN A 7 46.38 -12.36 -3.44
CA GLN A 7 45.04 -12.50 -2.89
C GLN A 7 44.04 -12.64 -4.04
N GLU A 8 43.37 -13.78 -4.14
CA GLU A 8 42.18 -13.88 -4.99
C GLU A 8 40.98 -13.33 -4.21
N SER A 9 40.83 -11.99 -4.26
CA SER A 9 39.62 -11.31 -3.86
C SER A 9 38.49 -11.73 -4.80
N ASN A 10 37.80 -12.82 -4.45
CA ASN A 10 36.58 -13.20 -5.14
C ASN A 10 35.49 -12.18 -4.77
N SER A 11 35.50 -11.05 -5.46
CA SER A 11 34.45 -10.04 -5.39
C SER A 11 33.16 -10.71 -5.82
N LEU A 12 32.32 -11.07 -4.84
CA LEU A 12 30.92 -11.41 -5.04
C LEU A 12 30.25 -10.19 -5.67
N GLN A 13 30.32 -10.09 -7.00
CA GLN A 13 29.49 -9.20 -7.78
C GLN A 13 28.04 -9.53 -7.40
N PRO A 14 27.24 -8.58 -6.87
CA PRO A 14 25.82 -8.82 -6.71
C PRO A 14 25.27 -9.04 -8.12
N SER A 15 24.78 -10.25 -8.39
CA SER A 15 23.96 -10.55 -9.56
C SER A 15 22.97 -9.40 -9.74
N PRO A 16 22.80 -8.81 -10.95
CA PRO A 16 21.74 -7.84 -11.15
C PRO A 16 20.44 -8.54 -10.75
N LEU A 17 19.83 -8.08 -9.66
CA LEU A 17 18.60 -8.65 -9.12
C LEU A 17 17.61 -8.65 -10.28
N LEU A 18 17.28 -9.83 -10.81
CA LEU A 18 16.24 -9.95 -11.83
C LEU A 18 15.03 -9.23 -11.25
N PRO A 19 14.43 -8.26 -11.97
CA PRO A 19 13.23 -7.61 -11.49
C PRO A 19 12.21 -8.70 -11.13
N PRO A 20 11.38 -8.49 -10.09
CA PRO A 20 10.34 -9.45 -9.75
C PRO A 20 9.60 -9.86 -11.01
N LEU A 21 9.53 -11.18 -11.27
CA LEU A 21 8.90 -11.72 -12.49
C LEU A 21 7.45 -11.19 -12.65
N PHE A 22 6.84 -10.80 -11.53
CA PHE A 22 5.56 -10.14 -11.44
C PHE A 22 5.48 -9.33 -10.14
N LEU A 23 4.62 -8.32 -10.12
CA LEU A 23 4.14 -7.64 -8.93
C LEU A 23 2.92 -8.37 -8.38
N GLN A 24 2.97 -8.72 -7.09
CA GLN A 24 1.82 -9.28 -6.39
C GLN A 24 1.05 -8.17 -5.69
N ILE A 25 -0.27 -8.15 -5.90
CA ILE A 25 -1.21 -7.25 -5.22
C ILE A 25 -2.13 -8.10 -4.36
N THR A 26 -2.21 -7.77 -3.07
CA THR A 26 -3.12 -8.44 -2.12
C THR A 26 -4.41 -7.65 -1.95
N CYS A 27 -5.55 -8.34 -2.02
CA CYS A 27 -6.86 -7.79 -1.71
C CYS A 27 -7.27 -8.19 -0.28
N LYS A 28 -7.14 -7.26 0.66
CA LYS A 28 -7.39 -7.51 2.10
C LYS A 28 -8.81 -7.98 2.38
N SER A 29 -9.81 -7.38 1.75
CA SER A 29 -11.22 -7.68 2.00
C SER A 29 -11.62 -9.09 1.52
N LEU A 30 -10.85 -9.67 0.61
CA LEU A 30 -11.21 -10.92 -0.08
C LEU A 30 -10.20 -12.05 0.08
N ASP A 31 -9.09 -11.81 0.79
CA ASP A 31 -7.94 -12.72 0.92
C ASP A 31 -7.47 -13.29 -0.44
N LYS A 32 -7.63 -12.50 -1.51
CA LYS A 32 -7.25 -12.87 -2.88
C LYS A 32 -5.97 -12.14 -3.26
N THR A 33 -5.14 -12.79 -4.07
CA THR A 33 -3.95 -12.16 -4.66
C THR A 33 -4.05 -12.14 -6.18
N SER A 34 -3.55 -11.07 -6.80
CA SER A 34 -3.42 -10.95 -8.25
C SER A 34 -1.98 -10.60 -8.62
N ARG A 35 -1.55 -11.06 -9.80
CA ARG A 35 -0.18 -10.87 -10.30
C ARG A 35 -0.21 -10.06 -11.59
N PHE A 36 0.66 -9.07 -11.69
CA PHE A 36 0.77 -8.16 -12.83
C PHE A 36 2.23 -7.98 -13.25
N ALA A 37 2.48 -7.65 -14.51
CA ALA A 37 3.82 -7.24 -14.93
C ALA A 37 4.18 -5.88 -14.31
N ALA A 38 5.45 -5.68 -13.97
CA ALA A 38 5.95 -4.37 -13.58
C ALA A 38 5.71 -3.35 -14.70
N GLY A 39 5.33 -2.12 -14.34
CA GLY A 39 4.99 -1.07 -15.30
C GLY A 39 3.52 -1.08 -15.77
N THR A 40 2.72 -2.07 -15.37
CA THR A 40 1.27 -2.08 -15.65
C THR A 40 0.61 -0.83 -15.08
N LYS A 41 -0.32 -0.21 -15.83
CA LYS A 41 -1.12 0.91 -15.34
C LYS A 41 -2.03 0.47 -14.19
N ALA A 42 -2.04 1.22 -13.08
CA ALA A 42 -2.82 0.86 -11.90
C ALA A 42 -4.33 0.79 -12.22
N GLY A 43 -4.87 1.70 -13.02
CA GLY A 43 -6.27 1.67 -13.44
C GLY A 43 -6.63 0.42 -14.25
N PHE A 44 -5.72 -0.04 -15.11
CA PHE A 44 -5.90 -1.31 -15.82
C PHE A 44 -5.92 -2.50 -14.84
N ALA A 45 -5.00 -2.53 -13.87
CA ALA A 45 -4.97 -3.58 -12.86
C ALA A 45 -6.25 -3.60 -12.01
N VAL A 46 -6.72 -2.45 -11.54
CA VAL A 46 -7.99 -2.29 -10.81
C VAL A 46 -9.17 -2.82 -11.64
N SER A 47 -9.23 -2.49 -12.92
CA SER A 47 -10.31 -2.98 -13.80
C SER A 47 -10.35 -4.51 -13.91
N LEU A 48 -9.19 -5.16 -13.98
CA LEU A 48 -9.10 -6.63 -14.05
C LEU A 48 -9.42 -7.29 -12.71
N ILE A 49 -9.05 -6.65 -11.60
CA ILE A 49 -9.41 -7.13 -10.25
C ILE A 49 -10.92 -7.04 -10.07
N ASN A 50 -11.53 -5.88 -10.34
CA ASN A 50 -12.97 -5.65 -10.20
C ASN A 50 -13.82 -6.62 -11.04
N ARG A 51 -13.35 -7.04 -12.21
CA ARG A 51 -14.03 -8.06 -13.04
C ARG A 51 -14.03 -9.48 -12.45
N LYS A 52 -13.12 -9.76 -11.51
CA LYS A 52 -12.99 -11.08 -10.84
C LYS A 52 -13.71 -11.12 -9.50
N LEU A 53 -14.31 -10.01 -9.09
CA LEU A 53 -15.05 -9.89 -7.85
C LEU A 53 -16.42 -10.57 -7.98
N GLY A 54 -16.88 -11.17 -6.88
CA GLY A 54 -18.26 -11.61 -6.75
C GLY A 54 -19.22 -10.42 -6.74
N ILE A 55 -20.52 -10.69 -6.97
CA ILE A 55 -21.55 -9.64 -7.02
C ILE A 55 -21.63 -8.85 -5.71
N GLU A 56 -21.31 -9.49 -4.58
CA GLU A 56 -21.38 -8.91 -3.24
C GLU A 56 -20.03 -8.38 -2.73
N ASP A 57 -18.94 -8.60 -3.49
CA ASP A 57 -17.60 -8.15 -3.11
C ASP A 57 -17.49 -6.62 -3.31
N PRO A 58 -16.94 -5.87 -2.35
CA PRO A 58 -16.77 -4.43 -2.49
C PRO A 58 -15.77 -4.10 -3.61
N LEU A 59 -16.10 -3.09 -4.42
CA LEU A 59 -15.23 -2.66 -5.52
C LEU A 59 -13.91 -2.10 -4.98
N VAL A 60 -12.82 -2.42 -5.69
CA VAL A 60 -11.51 -1.80 -5.48
C VAL A 60 -11.54 -0.39 -6.05
N SER A 61 -11.20 0.58 -5.21
CA SER A 61 -11.07 1.98 -5.59
C SER A 61 -9.69 2.28 -6.19
N HIS A 62 -8.62 1.83 -5.55
CA HIS A 62 -7.25 2.02 -6.01
C HIS A 62 -6.27 1.01 -5.38
N ILE A 63 -5.00 1.09 -5.79
CA ILE A 63 -3.90 0.29 -5.27
C ILE A 63 -2.97 1.20 -4.49
N GLU A 64 -2.41 0.68 -3.40
CA GLU A 64 -1.41 1.34 -2.58
C GLU A 64 -0.17 0.45 -2.40
N ALA A 65 0.99 1.07 -2.22
CA ALA A 65 2.12 0.41 -1.58
C ALA A 65 2.06 0.70 -0.08
N ILE A 66 2.19 -0.33 0.75
CA ILE A 66 2.20 -0.21 2.21
C ILE A 66 3.48 -0.78 2.80
N LYS A 67 3.91 -0.18 3.91
CA LYS A 67 5.01 -0.65 4.76
C LYS A 67 4.70 -0.29 6.21
N ASP A 68 5.07 -1.17 7.13
CA ASP A 68 4.76 -0.99 8.55
C ASP A 68 5.43 0.28 9.10
N GLY A 69 4.63 1.14 9.74
CA GLY A 69 5.08 2.41 10.32
C GLY A 69 5.26 3.55 9.32
N GLU A 70 4.95 3.35 8.03
CA GLU A 70 5.05 4.38 6.99
C GLU A 70 3.67 4.72 6.37
N GLU A 71 3.55 5.94 5.86
CA GLU A 71 2.34 6.39 5.15
C GLU A 71 2.21 5.64 3.81
N PRO A 72 1.01 5.11 3.47
CA PRO A 72 0.80 4.42 2.19
C PRO A 72 1.06 5.33 0.97
N ILE A 73 1.57 4.73 -0.10
CA ILE A 73 1.75 5.42 -1.39
C ILE A 73 0.61 5.01 -2.32
N SER A 74 -0.31 5.93 -2.60
CA SER A 74 -1.44 5.68 -3.50
C SER A 74 -1.04 5.78 -4.98
N PHE A 75 -1.47 4.81 -5.78
CA PHE A 75 -1.28 4.82 -7.23
C PHE A 75 -2.50 5.40 -7.94
N GLY A 76 -2.31 6.53 -8.63
CA GLY A 76 -3.33 7.08 -9.54
C GLY A 76 -3.58 6.13 -10.74
N PRO A 77 -4.71 6.27 -11.45
CA PRO A 77 -5.11 5.33 -12.51
C PRO A 77 -4.06 5.19 -13.63
N ASP A 78 -3.36 6.27 -13.97
CA ASP A 78 -2.31 6.28 -14.99
C ASP A 78 -0.90 6.03 -14.45
N ALA A 79 -0.75 5.78 -13.15
CA ALA A 79 0.54 5.45 -12.56
C ALA A 79 0.97 4.03 -12.97
N ASN A 80 2.27 3.86 -13.18
CA ASN A 80 2.86 2.54 -13.38
C ASN A 80 3.00 1.86 -12.02
N LEU A 81 2.55 0.61 -11.93
CA LEU A 81 2.83 -0.23 -10.77
C LEU A 81 4.32 -0.55 -10.71
N VAL A 82 4.91 -0.33 -9.54
CA VAL A 82 6.33 -0.55 -9.25
C VAL A 82 6.50 -1.29 -7.93
N ASP A 83 7.60 -2.01 -7.80
CA ASP A 83 8.07 -2.53 -6.52
C ASP A 83 9.02 -1.51 -5.89
N TYR A 84 8.69 -1.04 -4.69
CA TYR A 84 9.55 -0.13 -3.92
C TYR A 84 10.61 -0.90 -3.10
N GLY A 85 10.57 -2.23 -3.08
CA GLY A 85 11.48 -3.09 -2.32
C GLY A 85 11.33 -2.89 -0.80
N ASN A 86 12.34 -3.30 -0.02
CA ASN A 86 12.52 -2.90 1.39
C ASN A 86 11.28 -3.04 2.31
N GLY A 87 10.48 -4.09 2.10
CA GLY A 87 9.29 -4.37 2.91
C GLY A 87 8.00 -3.70 2.43
N TRP A 88 8.04 -2.92 1.35
CA TRP A 88 6.83 -2.42 0.69
C TRP A 88 6.06 -3.57 0.04
N LYS A 89 4.73 -3.54 0.17
CA LYS A 89 3.81 -4.51 -0.42
C LYS A 89 2.67 -3.80 -1.11
N LEU A 90 2.27 -4.27 -2.29
CA LEU A 90 1.11 -3.72 -2.97
C LEU A 90 -0.18 -4.33 -2.43
N GLN A 91 -1.16 -3.46 -2.14
CA GLN A 91 -2.49 -3.85 -1.68
C GLN A 91 -3.57 -3.09 -2.44
N THR A 92 -4.77 -3.64 -2.49
CA THR A 92 -5.97 -2.90 -2.93
C THR A 92 -6.63 -2.19 -1.76
N VAL A 93 -7.20 -1.03 -2.04
CA VAL A 93 -8.14 -0.33 -1.16
C VAL A 93 -9.53 -0.43 -1.77
N THR A 94 -10.53 -0.77 -0.98
CA THR A 94 -11.92 -0.87 -1.44
C THR A 94 -12.70 0.41 -1.17
N GLU A 95 -13.87 0.56 -1.78
CA GLU A 95 -14.78 1.68 -1.50
C GLU A 95 -15.23 1.73 -0.04
N LEU A 96 -15.33 0.57 0.63
CA LEU A 96 -15.65 0.49 2.07
C LEU A 96 -14.52 1.08 2.93
N ASP A 97 -13.27 0.80 2.55
CA ASP A 97 -12.10 1.35 3.25
C ASP A 97 -12.03 2.87 3.08
N PHE A 98 -12.42 3.39 1.91
CA PHE A 98 -12.45 4.82 1.62
C PHE A 98 -13.56 5.57 2.38
N ALA A 99 -14.72 4.93 2.57
CA ALA A 99 -15.79 5.49 3.41
C ALA A 99 -15.41 5.53 4.92
N GLY A 100 -14.38 4.77 5.32
CA GLY A 100 -13.89 4.67 6.70
C GLY A 100 -12.72 5.59 7.06
N VAL A 101 -12.19 6.41 6.14
CA VAL A 101 -10.99 7.26 6.33
C VAL A 101 -11.26 8.53 7.17
N ARG A 102 -12.13 8.42 8.17
CA ARG A 102 -12.07 9.25 9.39
C ARG A 102 -11.82 8.40 10.64
N LYS A 103 -11.12 7.27 10.51
CA LYS A 103 -10.43 6.69 11.67
C LYS A 103 -9.07 7.36 11.84
N VAL A 104 -9.09 8.69 11.98
CA VAL A 104 -8.12 9.37 12.84
C VAL A 104 -8.23 8.65 14.17
N GLU A 105 -7.10 8.21 14.73
CA GLU A 105 -7.05 7.69 16.09
C GLU A 105 -7.94 8.57 16.96
N ARG A 106 -9.03 7.98 17.46
CA ARG A 106 -10.00 8.69 18.29
C ARG A 106 -9.32 8.92 19.63
N ILE A 107 -8.39 9.89 19.69
CA ILE A 107 -8.07 10.61 20.92
C ILE A 107 -9.43 10.95 21.50
N ARG A 108 -9.70 10.40 22.69
CA ARG A 108 -10.97 10.59 23.39
C ARG A 108 -11.10 12.09 23.71
N LEU A 109 -11.64 12.87 22.77
CA LEU A 109 -12.17 14.18 23.06
C LEU A 109 -13.43 13.94 23.88
N ILE A 110 -13.23 13.95 25.20
CA ILE A 110 -14.32 14.07 26.17
C ILE A 110 -15.02 15.40 25.82
N PRO A 111 -16.33 15.41 25.51
CA PRO A 111 -17.02 16.67 25.31
C PRO A 111 -17.12 17.39 26.66
N THR A 112 -16.38 18.49 26.83
CA THR A 112 -16.60 19.40 27.94
C THR A 112 -17.97 20.04 27.74
N GLN A 113 -18.95 19.66 28.57
CA GLN A 113 -20.24 20.33 28.57
C GLN A 113 -20.05 21.78 29.02
N VAL A 114 -20.55 22.71 28.22
CA VAL A 114 -20.59 24.14 28.56
C VAL A 114 -21.72 24.34 29.58
N PRO A 115 -21.50 24.99 30.73
CA PRO A 115 -22.58 25.27 31.67
C PRO A 115 -23.59 26.23 31.05
N ASN A 116 -24.86 25.86 31.10
CA ASN A 116 -25.96 26.72 30.68
C ASN A 116 -26.13 27.83 31.73
N VAL A 117 -25.74 29.07 31.40
CA VAL A 117 -26.06 30.25 32.21
C VAL A 117 -27.48 30.64 31.84
N ILE A 118 -28.41 30.41 32.77
CA ILE A 118 -29.78 30.91 32.68
C ILE A 118 -29.71 32.39 33.07
N GLU A 119 -29.89 33.28 32.10
CA GLU A 119 -30.11 34.70 32.38
C GLU A 119 -31.55 34.92 32.84
N ASP A 120 -31.68 35.43 34.06
CA ASP A 120 -32.92 35.94 34.63
C ASP A 120 -33.49 37.06 33.77
N ILE A 121 -34.76 36.96 33.37
CA ILE A 121 -35.52 38.12 32.86
C ILE A 121 -36.95 38.09 33.42
N ASN A 122 -37.19 39.04 34.33
CA ASN A 122 -38.43 39.65 34.85
C ASN A 122 -39.40 38.83 35.72
#